data_AF-A0A1R0ZLH5-F1
#
_entry.id   AF-A0A1R0ZLH5-F1
#
_cell.length_a   1.000
_cell.length_b   1.000
_cell.length_c   1.000
_cell.angle_alpha   90.00
_cell.angle_beta   90.00
_cell.angle_gamma   90.00
#
_symmetry.space_group_name_H-M   'P 1'
#
loop_
_entity.id
_entity.type
_entity.pdbx_description
1 polymer ?
#
loop_
_entity_poly.entity_id
_entity_poly.type
_entity_poly.pdbx_seq_one_letter_code
_entity_poly.pdbx_strand_id
1 'polypeptide(L)'
;MKQLFEPVVFEEHKTLVWDYKIYTDDYYKGYYHWHQCCEIMFVHGGQGNVVVNQQMYDIRRGMLFFFQPYQLHRIYSEVSPACPFERSIFYIDPHVAENLLAGFSKRKALFTTLWRGENTHCAIDLEDRVEIVEWTLEQYDHNKKSNPSENTEDISMLILQLLSSIKTGDQQIFQSGEWRTLRNSEKIMSLRVTKMPCVGGLKRRISSLPAIIL
;
A
#
# COMPACT_ATOMS: atom_id res chain seq x y z
N MET A 1 17.61 -18.95 -4.20
CA MET A 1 17.01 -18.21 -3.07
C MET A 1 15.97 -17.27 -3.67
N LYS A 2 14.67 -17.41 -3.36
CA LYS A 2 13.68 -16.42 -3.82
C LYS A 2 14.02 -15.09 -3.14
N GLN A 3 14.18 -14.03 -3.93
CA GLN A 3 14.43 -12.69 -3.40
C GLN A 3 13.13 -12.22 -2.73
N LEU A 4 13.16 -12.01 -1.42
CA LEU A 4 12.01 -11.50 -0.67
C LEU A 4 11.78 -10.00 -0.93
N PHE A 5 12.78 -9.31 -1.48
CA PHE A 5 12.66 -7.90 -1.82
C PHE A 5 12.18 -7.73 -3.25
N GLU A 6 11.03 -7.09 -3.42
CA GLU A 6 10.51 -6.69 -4.72
C GLU A 6 10.57 -5.19 -4.87
N PRO A 7 11.55 -4.66 -5.63
CA PRO A 7 11.67 -3.23 -5.79
C PRO A 7 10.50 -2.69 -6.60
N VAL A 8 9.78 -1.73 -6.04
CA VAL A 8 8.82 -0.92 -6.81
C VAL A 8 9.59 0.18 -7.53
N VAL A 9 9.69 0.12 -8.86
CA VAL A 9 10.40 1.14 -9.63
C VAL A 9 9.43 2.26 -9.99
N PHE A 10 9.59 3.41 -9.35
CA PHE A 10 8.93 4.65 -9.77
C PHE A 10 9.75 5.23 -10.93
N GLU A 11 9.24 5.10 -12.16
CA GLU A 11 9.85 5.75 -13.34
C GLU A 11 9.94 7.27 -13.13
N GLU A 12 10.82 7.94 -13.88
CA GLU A 12 11.03 9.39 -13.72
C GLU A 12 9.70 10.15 -13.73
N HIS A 13 9.44 10.89 -12.65
CA HIS A 13 8.23 11.70 -12.40
C HIS A 13 6.94 10.93 -12.08
N LYS A 14 6.94 9.58 -12.08
CA LYS A 14 5.78 8.81 -11.60
C LYS A 14 5.80 8.69 -10.08
N THR A 15 4.65 8.89 -9.47
CA THR A 15 4.40 8.85 -8.02
C THR A 15 3.53 7.67 -7.62
N LEU A 16 2.80 7.08 -8.57
CA LEU A 16 1.94 5.91 -8.36
C LEU A 16 2.26 4.80 -9.38
N VAL A 17 2.53 3.59 -8.89
CA VAL A 17 2.46 2.37 -9.71
C VAL A 17 1.09 1.76 -9.51
N TRP A 18 0.39 1.45 -10.61
CA TRP A 18 -1.04 1.15 -10.61
C TRP A 18 -1.36 -0.04 -11.50
N ASP A 19 -2.02 -1.04 -10.93
CA ASP A 19 -2.60 -2.17 -11.65
C ASP A 19 -4.08 -2.32 -11.27
N TYR A 20 -4.95 -2.15 -12.25
CA TYR A 20 -6.40 -2.22 -12.06
C TYR A 20 -6.94 -3.61 -12.42
N LYS A 21 -7.74 -4.19 -11.53
CA LYS A 21 -8.47 -5.45 -11.75
C LYS A 21 -7.60 -6.54 -12.39
N ILE A 22 -6.45 -6.80 -11.77
CA ILE A 22 -5.64 -7.98 -12.11
C ILE A 22 -6.50 -9.21 -11.86
N TYR A 23 -6.65 -10.03 -12.90
CA TYR A 23 -7.38 -11.29 -12.89
C TYR A 23 -6.38 -12.46 -12.86
N THR A 24 -6.63 -13.48 -12.02
CA THR A 24 -5.80 -14.68 -11.94
C THR A 24 -6.65 -15.91 -11.62
N ASP A 25 -6.59 -16.96 -12.44
CA ASP A 25 -7.44 -18.15 -12.33
C ASP A 25 -6.72 -19.51 -12.40
N ASP A 26 -5.42 -19.54 -12.72
CA ASP A 26 -4.68 -20.79 -12.98
C ASP A 26 -3.49 -21.04 -12.05
N TYR A 27 -2.76 -20.00 -11.65
CA TYR A 27 -1.61 -20.13 -10.76
C TYR A 27 -1.31 -18.86 -9.95
N TYR A 28 -1.57 -18.93 -8.64
CA TYR A 28 -1.17 -17.90 -7.69
C TYR A 28 -0.51 -18.51 -6.44
N LYS A 29 0.73 -19.01 -6.59
CA LYS A 29 1.52 -19.42 -5.41
C LYS A 29 2.09 -18.18 -4.72
N GLY A 30 1.34 -17.72 -3.73
CA GLY A 30 1.78 -16.71 -2.78
C GLY A 30 3.17 -16.97 -2.20
N TYR A 31 3.97 -15.92 -2.10
CA TYR A 31 5.26 -15.97 -1.43
C TYR A 31 5.46 -14.71 -0.58
N TYR A 32 6.38 -14.83 0.38
CA TYR A 32 6.71 -13.71 1.25
C TYR A 32 7.52 -12.68 0.47
N HIS A 33 7.08 -11.43 0.51
CA HIS A 33 7.76 -10.30 -0.10
C HIS A 33 7.57 -9.02 0.69
N TRP A 34 8.34 -7.99 0.33
CA TRP A 34 8.25 -6.65 0.92
C TRP A 34 8.72 -5.60 -0.09
N HIS A 35 8.22 -4.38 0.09
CA HIS A 35 8.52 -3.21 -0.74
C HIS A 35 9.09 -2.05 0.08
N GLN A 36 9.76 -1.12 -0.57
CA GLN A 36 10.30 0.09 0.07
C GLN A 36 9.27 1.23 0.24
N CYS A 37 8.03 1.02 -0.18
CA CYS A 37 6.95 2.01 -0.20
C CYS A 37 5.66 1.39 0.35
N CYS A 38 4.56 2.15 0.39
CA CYS A 38 3.26 1.58 0.76
C CYS A 38 2.71 0.77 -0.42
N GLU A 39 2.13 -0.39 -0.12
CA GLU A 39 1.32 -1.17 -1.05
C GLU A 39 -0.13 -1.19 -0.54
N ILE A 40 -1.06 -0.91 -1.43
CA ILE A 40 -2.48 -0.91 -1.14
C ILE A 40 -3.15 -1.86 -2.12
N MET A 41 -3.85 -2.87 -1.59
CA MET A 41 -4.53 -3.89 -2.38
C MET A 41 -6.01 -3.94 -2.01
N PHE A 42 -6.90 -3.76 -2.98
CA PHE A 42 -8.33 -3.96 -2.82
C PHE A 42 -8.77 -5.24 -3.53
N VAL A 43 -9.55 -6.07 -2.83
CA VAL A 43 -10.05 -7.35 -3.33
C VAL A 43 -11.45 -7.17 -3.93
N HIS A 44 -11.58 -7.41 -5.24
CA HIS A 44 -12.88 -7.47 -5.94
C HIS A 44 -13.51 -8.86 -5.82
N GLY A 45 -12.70 -9.91 -5.76
CA GLY A 45 -13.17 -11.29 -5.60
C GLY A 45 -12.02 -12.28 -5.43
N GLY A 46 -12.31 -13.44 -4.84
CA GLY A 46 -11.34 -14.52 -4.61
C GLY A 46 -11.43 -15.10 -3.20
N GLN A 47 -10.62 -16.14 -2.95
CA GLN A 47 -10.53 -16.85 -1.67
C GLN A 47 -9.07 -17.11 -1.32
N GLY A 48 -8.74 -17.23 -0.03
CA GLY A 48 -7.38 -17.47 0.44
C GLY A 48 -7.04 -16.64 1.67
N ASN A 49 -5.75 -16.34 1.86
CA ASN A 49 -5.28 -15.58 3.01
C ASN A 49 -4.13 -14.63 2.71
N VAL A 50 -4.11 -13.52 3.44
CA VAL A 50 -2.96 -12.63 3.60
C VAL A 50 -2.32 -12.91 4.95
N VAL A 51 -1.00 -13.11 4.96
CA VAL A 51 -0.21 -13.27 6.19
C VAL A 51 0.74 -12.11 6.35
N VAL A 52 0.66 -11.41 7.48
CA VAL A 52 1.53 -10.27 7.81
C VAL A 52 1.66 -10.16 9.32
N ASN A 53 2.88 -9.89 9.81
CA ASN A 53 3.17 -9.82 11.25
C ASN A 53 2.73 -11.05 12.07
N GLN A 54 2.71 -12.24 11.45
CA GLN A 54 2.22 -13.51 12.04
C GLN A 54 0.70 -13.56 12.25
N GLN A 55 -0.05 -12.61 11.70
CA GLN A 55 -1.50 -12.64 11.63
C GLN A 55 -1.94 -13.08 10.24
N MET A 56 -3.05 -13.81 10.20
CA MET A 56 -3.68 -14.30 8.98
C MET A 56 -5.03 -13.61 8.81
N TYR A 57 -5.31 -13.16 7.60
CA TYR A 57 -6.53 -12.47 7.23
C TYR A 57 -7.13 -13.14 6.00
N ASP A 58 -8.43 -13.39 6.01
CA ASP A 58 -9.11 -14.02 4.87
C ASP A 58 -9.25 -13.04 3.71
N ILE A 59 -9.08 -13.57 2.50
CA ILE A 59 -9.37 -12.83 1.26
C ILE A 59 -10.85 -12.99 0.94
N ARG A 60 -11.56 -11.87 0.81
CA ARG A 60 -12.92 -11.77 0.26
C ARG A 60 -13.15 -10.40 -0.36
N ARG A 61 -14.19 -10.28 -1.18
CA ARG A 61 -14.62 -9.01 -1.78
C ARG A 61 -14.84 -7.94 -0.71
N GLY A 62 -14.33 -6.73 -0.95
CA GLY A 62 -14.45 -5.59 -0.02
C GLY A 62 -13.31 -5.47 0.99
N MET A 63 -12.38 -6.43 1.04
CA MET A 63 -11.17 -6.28 1.87
C MET A 63 -10.19 -5.31 1.22
N LEU A 64 -9.77 -4.30 1.97
CA LEU A 64 -8.65 -3.42 1.65
C LEU A 64 -7.46 -3.77 2.53
N PHE A 65 -6.34 -4.12 1.91
CA PHE A 65 -5.08 -4.33 2.58
C PHE A 65 -4.17 -3.10 2.42
N PHE A 66 -3.57 -2.66 3.51
CA PHE A 66 -2.59 -1.59 3.56
C PHE A 66 -1.29 -2.14 4.16
N PHE A 67 -0.27 -2.34 3.33
CA PHE A 67 1.05 -2.76 3.77
C PHE A 67 1.96 -1.55 3.88
N GLN A 68 2.52 -1.38 5.07
CA GLN A 68 3.46 -0.30 5.35
C GLN A 68 4.81 -0.58 4.68
N PRO A 69 5.66 0.45 4.47
CA PRO A 69 7.01 0.23 3.95
C PRO A 69 7.77 -0.82 4.77
N TYR A 70 8.52 -1.65 4.05
CA TYR A 70 9.36 -2.75 4.55
C TYR A 70 8.60 -3.87 5.26
N GLN A 71 7.27 -3.85 5.26
CA GLN A 71 6.47 -4.86 5.95
C GLN A 71 6.46 -6.16 5.14
N LEU A 72 7.04 -7.21 5.72
CA LEU A 72 7.03 -8.55 5.13
C LEU A 72 5.62 -9.14 5.19
N HIS A 73 5.10 -9.53 4.04
CA HIS A 73 3.78 -10.11 3.93
C HIS A 73 3.73 -11.18 2.84
N ARG A 74 2.70 -12.04 2.88
CA ARG A 74 2.42 -13.06 1.88
C ARG A 74 0.96 -12.99 1.52
N ILE A 75 0.65 -12.89 0.24
CA ILE A 75 -0.70 -13.00 -0.30
C ILE A 75 -0.80 -14.40 -0.91
N TYR A 76 -1.70 -15.24 -0.41
CA TYR A 76 -2.00 -16.56 -0.95
C TYR A 76 -3.46 -16.60 -1.36
N SER A 77 -3.73 -17.04 -2.58
CA SER A 77 -5.08 -17.13 -3.12
C SER A 77 -5.31 -18.52 -3.71
N GLU A 78 -6.49 -19.07 -3.43
CA GLU A 78 -6.98 -20.31 -4.01
C GLU A 78 -7.70 -19.95 -5.31
N VAL A 79 -6.98 -20.10 -6.44
CA VAL A 79 -7.48 -19.71 -7.76
C VAL A 79 -7.97 -20.90 -8.55
N SER A 80 -9.09 -20.71 -9.22
CA SER A 80 -9.61 -21.60 -10.27
C SER A 80 -10.45 -20.77 -11.25
N PRO A 81 -10.79 -21.29 -12.44
CA PRO A 81 -11.72 -20.60 -13.35
C PRO A 81 -13.09 -20.29 -12.72
N ALA A 82 -13.53 -21.05 -11.71
CA ALA A 82 -14.78 -20.82 -10.99
C ALA A 82 -14.64 -19.83 -9.82
N CYS A 83 -13.42 -19.59 -9.34
CA CYS A 83 -13.11 -18.69 -8.23
C CYS A 83 -11.82 -17.94 -8.55
N PRO A 84 -11.85 -16.98 -9.48
CA PRO A 84 -10.69 -16.18 -9.82
C PRO A 84 -10.35 -15.21 -8.69
N PHE A 85 -9.06 -14.86 -8.59
CA PHE A 85 -8.61 -13.77 -7.74
C PHE A 85 -8.56 -12.48 -8.54
N GLU A 86 -9.49 -11.56 -8.25
CA GLU A 86 -9.59 -10.25 -8.86
C GLU A 86 -9.24 -9.17 -7.82
N ARG A 87 -8.25 -8.34 -8.13
CA ARG A 87 -7.77 -7.28 -7.23
C ARG A 87 -7.26 -6.06 -7.98
N SER A 88 -7.40 -4.89 -7.37
CA SER A 88 -6.62 -3.71 -7.76
C SER A 88 -5.49 -3.52 -6.76
N ILE A 89 -4.30 -3.17 -7.24
CA ILE A 89 -3.12 -2.94 -6.41
C ILE A 89 -2.40 -1.69 -6.86
N PHE A 90 -1.93 -0.91 -5.91
CA PHE A 90 -1.09 0.24 -6.22
C PHE A 90 -0.06 0.51 -5.14
N TYR A 91 1.01 1.17 -5.55
CA TYR A 91 2.16 1.47 -4.72
C TYR A 91 2.45 2.95 -4.76
N ILE A 92 2.74 3.52 -3.59
CA ILE A 92 3.00 4.95 -3.45
C ILE A 92 4.08 5.22 -2.39
N ASP A 93 4.98 6.16 -2.69
CA ASP A 93 5.89 6.70 -1.68
C ASP A 93 5.07 7.45 -0.61
N PRO A 94 5.17 7.07 0.67
CA PRO A 94 4.34 7.65 1.73
C PRO A 94 4.52 9.17 1.85
N HIS A 95 5.72 9.70 1.57
CA HIS A 95 5.96 11.14 1.63
C HIS A 95 5.28 11.88 0.48
N VAL A 96 5.19 11.26 -0.70
CA VAL A 96 4.44 11.82 -1.82
C VAL A 96 2.95 11.87 -1.48
N ALA A 97 2.39 10.79 -0.96
CA ALA A 97 1.00 10.76 -0.50
C ALA A 97 0.73 11.82 0.59
N GLU A 98 1.62 12.00 1.57
CA GLU A 98 1.49 13.05 2.61
C GLU A 98 1.53 14.48 2.03
N ASN A 99 2.22 14.68 0.91
CA ASN A 99 2.27 15.96 0.20
C ASN A 99 0.98 16.21 -0.59
N LEU A 100 0.47 15.21 -1.31
CA LEU A 100 -0.82 15.29 -2.00
C LEU A 100 -1.97 15.60 -1.03
N LEU A 101 -1.88 15.09 0.21
CA LEU A 101 -2.88 15.30 1.25
C LEU A 101 -2.65 16.57 2.10
N ALA A 102 -1.67 17.43 1.78
CA ALA A 102 -1.30 18.57 2.62
C ALA A 102 -2.47 19.52 2.93
N GLY A 103 -3.40 19.73 1.99
CA GLY A 103 -4.61 20.54 2.17
C GLY A 103 -5.74 19.87 2.96
N PHE A 104 -5.62 18.57 3.28
CA PHE A 104 -6.70 17.75 3.84
C PHE A 104 -6.30 17.15 5.19
N SER A 105 -6.15 17.99 6.21
CA SER A 105 -5.58 17.63 7.52
C SER A 105 -6.13 16.32 8.12
N LYS A 106 -7.44 16.10 8.10
CA LYS A 106 -8.07 14.86 8.60
C LYS A 106 -7.66 13.62 7.81
N ARG A 107 -7.57 13.72 6.48
CA ARG A 107 -7.19 12.59 5.61
C ARG A 107 -5.70 12.33 5.63
N LYS A 108 -4.90 13.40 5.70
CA LYS A 108 -3.46 13.29 5.97
C LYS A 108 -3.20 12.59 7.28
N ALA A 109 -3.86 12.98 8.38
CA ALA A 109 -3.69 12.35 9.67
C ALA A 109 -4.04 10.85 9.62
N LEU A 110 -5.16 10.49 8.99
CA LEU A 110 -5.56 9.10 8.78
C LEU A 110 -4.49 8.31 8.00
N PHE A 111 -4.01 8.85 6.88
CA PHE A 111 -2.95 8.22 6.10
C PHE A 111 -1.66 8.06 6.91
N THR A 112 -1.21 9.13 7.59
CA THR A 112 -0.03 9.12 8.47
C THR A 112 -0.17 8.04 9.54
N THR A 113 -1.34 7.88 10.13
CA THR A 113 -1.60 6.79 11.08
C THR A 113 -1.50 5.43 10.40
N LEU A 114 -2.06 5.22 9.21
CA LEU A 114 -1.95 3.93 8.51
C LEU A 114 -0.49 3.52 8.21
N TRP A 115 0.35 4.46 7.77
CA TRP A 115 1.72 4.11 7.37
C TRP A 115 2.78 4.21 8.47
N ARG A 116 2.53 5.03 9.51
CA ARG A 116 3.45 5.20 10.66
C ARG A 116 2.94 4.65 11.98
N GLY A 117 1.67 4.32 12.09
CA GLY A 117 1.07 3.85 13.34
C GLY A 117 1.59 2.49 13.74
N GLU A 118 1.80 2.32 15.04
CA GLU A 118 2.05 1.02 15.63
C GLU A 118 0.77 0.16 15.64
N ASN A 119 0.91 -1.15 15.36
CA ASN A 119 -0.22 -2.10 15.30
C ASN A 119 -1.40 -1.68 14.40
N THR A 120 -1.15 -0.88 13.36
CA THR A 120 -2.19 -0.57 12.37
C THR A 120 -2.71 -1.86 11.77
N HIS A 121 -4.02 -2.05 11.82
CA HIS A 121 -4.67 -3.14 11.11
C HIS A 121 -4.39 -2.98 9.61
N CYS A 122 -3.59 -3.89 9.07
CA CYS A 122 -3.26 -3.94 7.65
C CYS A 122 -4.43 -4.43 6.80
N ALA A 123 -5.50 -4.93 7.42
CA ALA A 123 -6.69 -5.44 6.76
C ALA A 123 -7.90 -4.64 7.25
N ILE A 124 -8.60 -4.02 6.33
CA ILE A 124 -9.74 -3.14 6.58
C ILE A 124 -10.92 -3.71 5.81
N ASP A 125 -11.98 -4.02 6.54
CA ASP A 125 -13.22 -4.50 5.94
C ASP A 125 -14.05 -3.32 5.44
N LEU A 126 -14.21 -3.22 4.12
CA LEU A 126 -15.01 -2.20 3.45
C LEU A 126 -16.23 -2.81 2.75
N GLU A 127 -16.74 -3.95 3.21
CA GLU A 127 -17.91 -4.61 2.60
C GLU A 127 -19.12 -3.67 2.48
N ASP A 128 -19.38 -2.82 3.50
CA ASP A 128 -20.48 -1.85 3.46
C ASP A 128 -20.23 -0.63 2.55
N ARG A 129 -19.02 -0.52 2.01
CA ARG A 129 -18.58 0.56 1.11
C ARG A 129 -18.03 0.03 -0.22
N VAL A 130 -18.21 -1.26 -0.49
CA VAL A 130 -17.57 -1.95 -1.62
C VAL A 130 -17.85 -1.26 -2.95
N GLU A 131 -19.10 -0.86 -3.21
CA GLU A 131 -19.52 -0.20 -4.46
C GLU A 131 -18.85 1.16 -4.64
N ILE A 132 -18.68 1.92 -3.54
CA ILE A 132 -18.03 3.23 -3.56
C ILE A 132 -16.54 3.06 -3.89
N VAL A 133 -15.89 2.07 -3.26
CA VAL A 133 -14.46 1.80 -3.50
C VAL A 133 -14.23 1.30 -4.91
N GLU A 134 -15.04 0.34 -5.39
CA GLU A 134 -14.96 -0.18 -6.77
C GLU A 134 -15.13 0.96 -7.79
N TRP A 135 -16.13 1.83 -7.58
CA TRP A 135 -16.34 3.00 -8.43
C TRP A 135 -15.15 3.96 -8.41
N THR A 136 -14.61 4.29 -7.23
CA THR A 136 -13.42 5.15 -7.11
C THR A 136 -12.22 4.59 -7.88
N LEU A 137 -11.96 3.28 -7.78
CA LEU A 137 -10.86 2.62 -8.49
C LEU A 137 -11.10 2.63 -10.00
N GLU A 138 -12.33 2.40 -10.44
CA GLU A 138 -12.73 2.46 -11.85
C GLU A 138 -12.56 3.86 -12.44
N GLN A 139 -12.99 4.91 -11.72
CA GLN A 139 -12.85 6.29 -12.18
C GLN A 139 -11.37 6.67 -12.36
N TYR A 140 -10.51 6.32 -11.40
CA TYR A 140 -9.08 6.57 -11.54
C TYR A 140 -8.48 5.85 -12.74
N ASP A 141 -8.82 4.57 -12.95
CA ASP A 141 -8.35 3.80 -14.10
C ASP A 141 -8.82 4.41 -15.44
N HIS A 142 -10.07 4.86 -15.49
CA HIS A 142 -10.62 5.54 -16.67
C HIS A 142 -9.88 6.85 -16.98
N ASN A 143 -9.62 7.68 -15.97
CA ASN A 143 -8.89 8.94 -16.14
C ASN A 143 -7.44 8.69 -16.58
N LYS A 144 -6.76 7.70 -15.97
CA LYS A 144 -5.39 7.31 -16.34
C LYS A 144 -5.28 6.79 -17.78
N LYS A 145 -6.30 6.07 -18.28
CA LYS A 145 -6.34 5.60 -19.67
C LYS A 145 -6.60 6.76 -20.65
N SER A 146 -7.42 7.72 -20.24
CA SER A 146 -7.72 8.92 -21.02
C SER A 146 -6.55 9.88 -21.12
N ASN A 147 -5.72 9.96 -20.06
CA ASN A 147 -4.50 10.77 -20.04
C ASN A 147 -3.30 9.94 -19.52
N PRO A 148 -2.40 9.49 -20.42
CA PRO A 148 -1.24 8.69 -20.04
C PRO A 148 -0.23 9.43 -19.17
N SER A 149 -0.26 10.77 -19.16
CA SER A 149 0.59 11.55 -18.26
C SER A 149 0.06 11.48 -16.83
N GLU A 150 0.95 11.33 -15.87
CA GLU A 150 0.53 11.26 -14.48
C GLU A 150 -0.08 12.59 -14.03
N ASN A 151 -1.31 12.52 -13.53
CA ASN A 151 -2.04 13.66 -12.99
C ASN A 151 -2.14 13.53 -11.46
N THR A 152 -1.53 14.48 -10.75
CA THR A 152 -1.52 14.50 -9.28
C THR A 152 -2.90 14.80 -8.70
N GLU A 153 -3.79 15.48 -9.42
CA GLU A 153 -5.17 15.71 -9.00
C GLU A 153 -5.97 14.41 -8.98
N ASP A 154 -5.85 13.59 -10.05
CA ASP A 154 -6.51 12.28 -10.12
C ASP A 154 -6.01 11.34 -9.01
N ILE A 155 -4.69 11.34 -8.74
CA ILE A 155 -4.11 10.56 -7.64
C ILE A 155 -4.61 11.08 -6.27
N SER A 156 -4.68 12.40 -6.10
CA SER A 156 -5.20 12.99 -4.87
C SER A 156 -6.64 12.60 -4.63
N MET A 157 -7.48 12.64 -5.67
CA MET A 157 -8.88 12.23 -5.61
C MET A 157 -9.04 10.74 -5.27
N LEU A 158 -8.26 9.86 -5.91
CA LEU A 158 -8.19 8.44 -5.57
C LEU A 158 -7.92 8.22 -4.08
N ILE A 159 -6.84 8.82 -3.56
CA ILE A 159 -6.43 8.65 -2.17
C ILE A 159 -7.49 9.22 -1.21
N LEU A 160 -8.02 10.41 -1.50
CA LEU A 160 -9.04 11.06 -0.65
C LEU A 160 -10.33 10.25 -0.56
N GLN A 161 -10.81 9.72 -1.68
CA GLN A 161 -12.03 8.93 -1.74
C GLN A 161 -11.84 7.57 -1.05
N LEU A 162 -10.69 6.91 -1.28
CA LEU A 162 -10.36 5.65 -0.61
C LEU A 162 -10.28 5.84 0.91
N LEU A 163 -9.52 6.84 1.37
CA LEU A 163 -9.40 7.15 2.80
C LEU A 163 -10.73 7.58 3.43
N SER A 164 -11.64 8.18 2.66
CA SER A 164 -12.97 8.52 3.15
C SER A 164 -13.89 7.32 3.30
N SER A 165 -13.59 6.20 2.63
CA SER A 165 -14.31 4.94 2.77
C SER A 165 -13.91 4.18 4.04
N ILE A 166 -12.70 4.44 4.56
CA ILE A 166 -12.24 3.89 5.84
C ILE A 166 -12.95 4.61 6.99
N LYS A 167 -13.75 3.87 7.76
CA LYS A 167 -14.43 4.43 8.93
C LYS A 167 -13.40 4.78 10.00
N THR A 168 -13.32 6.07 10.35
CA THR A 168 -12.52 6.54 11.50
C THR A 168 -13.13 6.18 12.86
N GLY A 169 -14.36 5.61 12.87
CA GLY A 169 -15.12 5.25 14.08
C GLY A 169 -14.83 3.86 14.63
N ASP A 170 -14.08 3.02 13.92
CA ASP A 170 -13.60 1.76 14.48
C ASP A 170 -12.46 2.07 15.45
N GLN A 171 -12.83 2.27 16.71
CA GLN A 171 -11.91 2.52 17.82
C GLN A 171 -10.86 1.39 18.00
N GLN A 172 -11.01 0.28 17.29
CA GLN A 172 -10.06 -0.84 17.25
C GLN A 172 -8.99 -0.69 16.14
N ILE A 173 -9.23 0.05 15.06
CA ILE A 173 -8.24 0.22 13.97
C ILE A 173 -7.07 1.11 14.41
N PHE A 174 -7.33 2.06 15.32
CA PHE A 174 -6.39 3.09 15.75
C PHE A 174 -6.25 3.10 17.26
N GLN A 175 -5.50 2.15 17.83
CA GLN A 175 -5.07 2.30 19.23
C GLN A 175 -4.08 3.48 19.33
N SER A 176 -4.27 4.28 20.37
CA SER A 176 -3.73 5.63 20.51
C SER A 176 -2.21 5.73 20.46
N GLY A 177 -1.70 6.58 19.57
CA GLY A 177 -0.59 7.51 19.85
C GLY A 177 0.84 7.02 19.63
N GLU A 178 1.10 5.73 19.49
CA GLU A 178 2.46 5.22 19.33
C GLU A 178 2.88 5.11 17.86
N TRP A 179 4.08 5.64 17.57
CA TRP A 179 4.70 5.58 16.25
C TRP A 179 5.40 4.23 16.12
N ARG A 180 5.16 3.53 15.02
CA ARG A 180 5.75 2.22 14.73
C ARG A 180 7.26 2.28 14.89
N THR A 181 7.75 1.49 15.84
CA THR A 181 9.16 1.09 15.84
C THR A 181 9.34 -0.04 14.83
N LEU A 182 10.24 0.15 13.86
CA LEU A 182 10.55 -0.92 12.90
C LEU A 182 11.02 -2.19 13.62
N ARG A 183 10.43 -3.32 13.25
CA ARG A 183 10.86 -4.66 13.70
C ARG A 183 12.29 -4.91 13.23
N ASN A 184 12.99 -5.85 13.86
CA ASN A 184 14.38 -6.15 13.48
C ASN A 184 14.52 -6.52 12.00
N SER A 185 13.58 -7.30 11.46
CA SER A 185 13.51 -7.62 10.03
C SER A 185 13.41 -6.37 9.16
N GLU A 186 12.54 -5.43 9.53
CA GLU A 186 12.25 -4.20 8.80
C GLU A 186 13.43 -3.22 8.85
N LYS A 187 14.13 -3.14 9.99
CA LYS A 187 15.39 -2.40 10.13
C LYS A 187 16.46 -2.93 9.18
N ILE A 188 16.60 -4.25 9.08
CA ILE A 188 17.55 -4.88 8.14
C ILE A 188 17.14 -4.59 6.70
N MET A 189 15.85 -4.65 6.39
CA MET A 189 15.29 -4.37 5.06
C MET A 189 15.54 -2.91 4.64
N SER A 190 15.27 -1.94 5.51
CA SER A 190 15.48 -0.52 5.21
C SER A 190 16.97 -0.18 4.99
N LEU A 191 17.87 -0.78 5.77
CA LEU A 191 19.32 -0.65 5.59
C LEU A 191 19.80 -1.24 4.26
N ARG A 192 19.14 -2.28 3.74
CA ARG A 192 19.49 -2.88 2.43
C ARG A 192 19.11 -1.96 1.28
N VAL A 193 17.95 -1.30 1.34
CA VAL A 193 17.51 -0.35 0.30
C VAL A 193 18.46 0.85 0.22
N THR A 194 18.89 1.40 1.36
CA THR A 194 19.81 2.55 1.41
C THR A 194 21.23 2.25 0.90
N LYS A 195 21.62 0.98 0.84
CA LYS A 195 22.93 0.52 0.33
C LYS A 195 22.89 0.00 -1.10
N MET A 196 21.72 -0.11 -1.73
CA MET A 196 21.65 -0.51 -3.13
C MET A 196 22.15 0.65 -4.01
N PRO A 197 23.14 0.42 -4.90
CA PRO A 197 23.57 1.45 -5.83
C PRO A 197 22.39 1.88 -6.69
N CYS A 198 22.10 3.18 -6.73
CA CYS A 198 21.07 3.73 -7.61
C CYS A 198 21.45 3.40 -9.06
N VAL A 199 20.73 2.49 -9.69
CA VAL A 199 20.77 2.31 -11.14
C VAL A 199 19.80 3.34 -11.70
N GLY A 200 20.34 4.51 -12.07
CA GLY A 200 19.57 5.70 -12.43
C GLY A 200 20.03 6.88 -11.60
N GLY A 201 20.80 7.78 -12.22
CA GLY A 201 21.49 8.87 -11.54
C GLY A 201 20.54 9.91 -10.95
N LEU A 202 20.14 9.73 -9.70
CA LEU A 202 19.73 10.84 -8.86
C LEU A 202 20.13 10.54 -7.40
N LYS A 203 21.25 11.11 -6.98
CA LYS A 203 21.62 11.16 -5.56
C LYS A 203 20.53 11.93 -4.81
N ARG A 204 19.57 11.26 -4.18
CA ARG A 204 18.75 11.89 -3.14
C ARG A 204 19.71 12.28 -2.01
N ARG A 205 19.99 13.59 -1.87
CA ARG A 205 20.57 14.16 -0.65
C ARG A 205 19.59 13.86 0.48
N ILE A 206 19.87 12.84 1.27
CA ILE A 206 19.24 12.69 2.57
C ILE A 206 19.86 13.79 3.43
N SER A 207 19.03 14.75 3.84
CA SER A 207 19.38 15.74 4.86
C SER A 207 19.77 14.99 6.12
N SER A 208 21.05 15.09 6.48
CA SER A 208 21.62 14.64 7.73
C SER A 208 20.84 15.25 8.91
N LEU A 209 20.27 14.40 9.76
CA LEU A 209 19.92 14.78 11.13
C LEU A 209 21.20 15.23 11.85
N PRO A 210 21.19 16.32 12.63
CA PRO A 210 22.36 16.73 13.39
C PRO A 210 22.62 15.72 14.50
N ALA A 211 23.87 15.31 14.64
CA ALA A 211 24.36 14.61 15.81
C ALA A 211 24.16 15.52 17.04
N ILE A 212 23.32 15.11 17.97
CA ILE A 212 23.34 15.69 19.31
C ILE A 212 24.43 14.95 20.07
N ILE A 213 25.54 15.65 20.25
CA ILE A 213 26.56 15.38 21.25
C ILE A 213 26.05 15.97 22.56
N LEU A 214 25.84 15.11 23.56
CA LEU A 214 26.29 15.22 24.96
C LEU A 214 25.78 14.03 25.76
#